data_AF-A0A2M8RSV5-F1
#
_entry.id   AF-A0A2M8RSV5-F1
#
_cell.length_a   1.000
_cell.length_b   1.000
_cell.length_c   1.000
_cell.angle_alpha   90.00
_cell.angle_beta   90.00
_cell.angle_gamma   90.00
#
_symmetry.space_group_name_H-M   'P 1'
#
loop_
_entity.id
_entity.type
_entity.pdbx_description
1 polymer ?
#
loop_
_entity_poly.entity_id
_entity_poly.type
_entity_poly.pdbx_seq_one_letter_code
_entity_poly.pdbx_strand_id
1 'polypeptide(L)' 'MTDILNIQDKLSQHIEQAKAIVDYLAADIACNDSFSANKDIIANTLWAVQTLLENASNSQGELFDAIKEVKNGTQKNHKN' A
#
# COMPACT_ATOMS: atom_id res chain seq x y z
N MET A 1 -5.19 -2.28 20.51
CA MET A 1 -4.31 -1.21 19.99
C MET A 1 -3.23 -1.79 19.07
N THR A 2 -2.72 -3.00 19.33
CA THR A 2 -1.83 -3.76 18.45
C THR A 2 -2.35 -3.94 17.02
N ASP A 3 -3.66 -4.15 16.83
CA ASP A 3 -4.21 -4.40 15.49
C ASP A 3 -4.19 -3.18 14.57
N ILE A 4 -4.42 -1.97 15.08
CA ILE A 4 -4.39 -0.74 14.28
C ILE A 4 -2.97 -0.46 13.77
N LEU A 5 -1.96 -0.61 14.64
CA LEU A 5 -0.56 -0.44 14.26
C LEU A 5 -0.14 -1.48 13.23
N ASN A 6 -0.56 -2.74 13.39
CA ASN A 6 -0.27 -3.79 12.42
C ASN A 6 -0.90 -3.51 11.04
N ILE A 7 -2.14 -2.99 10.99
CA ILE A 7 -2.80 -2.64 9.72
C ILE A 7 -2.11 -1.42 9.08
N GLN A 8 -1.74 -0.43 9.88
CA GLN A 8 -0.98 0.73 9.41
C GLN A 8 0.38 0.31 8.82
N ASP A 9 1.12 -0.59 9.49
CA ASP A 9 2.40 -1.08 9.00
C ASP A 9 2.24 -1.84 7.67
N LYS A 10 1.21 -2.69 7.53
CA LYS A 10 0.91 -3.38 6.27
C LYS A 10 0.58 -2.39 5.14
N LEU A 11 -0.23 -1.38 5.43
CA LEU A 11 -0.54 -0.32 4.47
C LEU A 11 0.74 0.38 3.99
N SER A 12 1.61 0.79 4.92
CA SER A 12 2.89 1.42 4.62
C SER A 12 3.78 0.52 3.78
N GLN A 13 3.91 -0.76 4.13
CA GLN A 13 4.73 -1.73 3.39
C GLN A 13 4.27 -1.89 1.94
N HIS A 14 2.96 -2.05 1.69
CA HIS A 14 2.44 -2.17 0.32
C HIS A 14 2.73 -0.92 -0.53
N ILE A 15 2.56 0.28 0.05
CA ILE A 15 2.85 1.55 -0.62
C ILE A 15 4.34 1.68 -0.92
N GLU A 16 5.21 1.38 0.05
CA GLU A 16 6.66 1.45 -0.12
C GLU A 16 7.16 0.48 -1.20
N GLN A 17 6.63 -0.75 -1.22
CA GLN A 17 6.97 -1.74 -2.24
C GLN A 17 6.50 -1.29 -3.63
N ALA A 18 5.28 -0.79 -3.76
CA ALA A 18 4.77 -0.27 -5.03
C ALA A 18 5.64 0.89 -5.54
N LYS A 19 6.00 1.82 -4.64
CA LYS A 19 6.87 2.95 -4.96
C LYS A 19 8.26 2.48 -5.41
N ALA A 20 8.89 1.55 -4.69
CA ALA A 20 10.22 1.05 -5.03
C ALA A 20 10.26 0.45 -6.44
N ILE A 21 9.19 -0.25 -6.85
CA ILE A 21 9.07 -0.80 -8.20
C ILE A 21 8.94 0.31 -9.25
N VAL A 22 8.11 1.33 -8.99
CA VAL A 22 7.96 2.48 -9.90
C VAL A 22 9.28 3.25 -10.02
N ASP A 23 9.97 3.47 -8.90
CA ASP A 23 11.27 4.15 -8.87
C ASP A 23 12.32 3.37 -9.67
N TYR A 24 12.33 2.03 -9.59
CA TYR A 24 13.18 1.16 -10.41
C TYR A 24 12.89 1.34 -11.90
N LEU A 25 11.62 1.29 -12.31
CA LEU A 25 11.24 1.49 -13.72
C LEU A 25 11.62 2.89 -14.22
N ALA A 26 11.42 3.92 -13.39
CA ALA A 26 11.78 5.29 -13.73
C ALA A 26 13.30 5.47 -13.89
N ALA A 27 14.10 4.84 -13.01
CA ALA A 27 15.55 4.86 -13.10
C ALA A 27 16.05 4.14 -14.36
N ASP A 28 15.45 3.01 -14.73
CA ASP A 28 15.80 2.28 -15.95
C ASP A 28 15.59 3.12 -17.21
N ILE A 29 14.47 3.85 -17.30
CA ILE A 29 14.20 4.79 -18.40
C ILE A 29 15.19 5.95 -18.39
N ALA A 30 15.54 6.48 -17.21
CA ALA A 30 16.40 7.65 -17.11
C ALA A 30 17.88 7.34 -17.44
N CYS A 31 18.33 6.11 -17.16
CA CYS A 31 19.72 5.69 -17.35
C CYS A 31 20.00 5.06 -18.72
N ASN A 32 18.98 4.61 -19.45
CA ASN A 32 19.14 3.94 -20.74
C ASN A 32 18.42 4.71 -21.85
N ASP A 33 19.01 4.78 -23.06
CA ASP A 33 18.37 5.38 -24.26
C ASP A 33 17.09 4.63 -24.70
N SER A 34 16.87 3.43 -24.15
CA SER A 34 15.67 2.62 -24.30
C SER A 34 15.48 1.77 -23.04
N PHE A 35 14.24 1.45 -22.68
CA PHE A 35 13.92 0.52 -21.59
C PHE A 35 14.75 -0.77 -21.73
N SER A 36 15.51 -1.15 -20.70
CA SER A 36 16.39 -2.33 -20.74
C SER A 36 15.58 -3.63 -20.61
N ALA A 37 14.44 -3.56 -19.92
CA ALA A 37 13.51 -4.65 -19.73
C ALA A 37 12.58 -4.86 -20.95
N ASN A 38 12.27 -6.11 -21.28
CA ASN A 38 11.30 -6.42 -22.33
C ASN A 38 9.86 -6.06 -21.90
N LYS A 39 8.93 -6.01 -22.88
CA LYS A 39 7.53 -5.65 -22.63
C LYS A 39 6.82 -6.54 -21.62
N ASP A 40 7.15 -7.84 -21.58
CA ASP A 40 6.53 -8.78 -20.64
C ASP A 40 6.97 -8.52 -19.21
N ILE A 41 8.25 -8.19 -18.99
CA ILE A 41 8.77 -7.77 -17.69
C ILE A 41 8.06 -6.49 -17.26
N ILE A 42 7.97 -5.49 -18.12
CA ILE A 42 7.26 -4.23 -17.81
C ILE A 42 5.80 -4.52 -17.43
N ALA A 43 5.10 -5.35 -18.21
CA ALA A 43 3.71 -5.69 -17.94
C ALA A 43 3.54 -6.42 -16.59
N ASN A 44 4.40 -7.38 -16.29
CA ASN A 44 4.38 -8.11 -15.01
C ASN A 44 4.71 -7.19 -13.83
N THR A 45 5.67 -6.28 -14.01
CA THR A 45 6.05 -5.31 -12.99
C THR A 45 4.93 -4.31 -12.71
N LEU A 46 4.25 -3.81 -13.76
CA LEU A 46 3.08 -2.95 -13.62
C LEU A 46 1.91 -3.68 -12.95
N TRP A 47 1.68 -4.95 -13.30
CA TRP A 47 0.68 -5.78 -12.64
C TRP A 47 0.98 -5.94 -11.13
N ALA A 48 2.24 -6.19 -10.76
CA ALA A 48 2.65 -6.28 -9.37
C ALA A 48 2.41 -4.96 -8.60
N VAL A 49 2.72 -3.81 -9.22
CA VAL A 49 2.40 -2.48 -8.66
C VAL A 49 0.90 -2.35 -8.43
N GLN A 50 0.08 -2.71 -9.41
CA GLN A 50 -1.37 -2.64 -9.29
C GLN A 50 -1.88 -3.50 -8.12
N THR A 51 -1.42 -4.75 -8.00
CA THR A 51 -1.79 -5.63 -6.90
C THR A 51 -1.38 -5.07 -5.53
N LEU A 52 -0.18 -4.48 -5.42
CA LEU A 52 0.27 -3.84 -4.18
C LEU A 52 -0.61 -2.63 -3.81
N LEU A 53 -1.01 -1.82 -4.79
CA LEU A 53 -1.90 -0.68 -4.57
C LEU A 53 -3.32 -1.10 -4.20
N GLU A 54 -3.85 -2.18 -4.79
CA GLU A 54 -5.13 -2.77 -4.39
C GLU A 54 -5.08 -3.26 -2.94
N ASN A 55 -4.00 -3.94 -2.55
CA ASN A 55 -3.79 -4.38 -1.17
C ASN A 55 -3.65 -3.20 -0.19
N ALA A 56 -2.96 -2.12 -0.60
CA ALA A 56 -2.90 -0.89 0.17
C ALA A 56 -4.29 -0.28 0.37
N SER A 57 -5.10 -0.20 -0.69
CA SER A 57 -6.49 0.30 -0.60
C SER A 57 -7.33 -0.53 0.38
N ASN A 58 -7.18 -1.85 0.37
CA ASN A 58 -7.87 -2.74 1.31
C ASN A 58 -7.42 -2.51 2.75
N SER A 59 -6.10 -2.44 3.00
CA SER A 59 -5.55 -2.13 4.33
C SER A 59 -5.99 -0.75 4.83
N GLN A 60 -6.15 0.23 3.95
CA GLN A 60 -6.69 1.55 4.31
C GLN A 60 -8.16 1.46 4.76
N GLY A 61 -8.98 0.65 4.08
CA GLY A 61 -10.36 0.39 4.48
C GLY A 61 -10.44 -0.26 5.86
N GLU A 62 -9.66 -1.32 6.09
CA GLU A 62 -9.55 -1.99 7.39
C GLU A 62 -9.11 -1.03 8.50
N LEU A 63 -8.14 -0.15 8.22
CA LEU A 63 -7.66 0.85 9.18
C LEU A 63 -8.77 1.85 9.54
N PHE A 64 -9.53 2.31 8.54
CA PHE A 64 -10.63 3.23 8.77
C PHE A 64 -11.71 2.62 9.66
N ASP A 65 -12.10 1.38 9.38
CA ASP A 65 -13.10 0.66 10.17
C ASP A 65 -12.62 0.41 11.60
N ALA A 66 -11.38 -0.04 11.78
CA ALA A 66 -10.80 -0.24 13.11
C ALA A 66 -10.75 1.06 13.95
N ILE A 67 -10.39 2.20 13.34
CA ILE A 67 -10.40 3.51 14.02
C ILE A 67 -11.83 3.90 14.41
N LYS A 68 -12.81 3.67 13.53
CA LYS A 68 -14.22 3.98 13.78
C LYS A 68 -14.78 3.17 14.95
N GLU A 69 -14.45 1.88 15.02
CA GLU A 69 -14.84 1.01 16.14
C GLU A 69 -14.29 1.51 17.47
N VAL A 70 -13.00 1.86 17.52
CA VAL A 70 -12.39 2.42 18.74
C VAL A 70 -13.08 3.72 19.17
N LYS A 71 -13.35 4.63 18.24
CA LYS A 71 -14.07 5.89 18.53
C LYS A 71 -15.47 5.62 19.11
N ASN A 72 -16.21 4.70 18.51
CA ASN A 72 -17.57 4.37 18.95
C ASN A 72 -17.60 3.63 20.30
N GLY A 73 -16.64 2.74 20.55
CA GLY A 73 -16.49 2.05 21.83
C GLY A 73 -16.13 3.01 22.97
N THR A 74 -15.30 4.02 22.70
CA THR A 74 -14.89 5.02 23.70
C THR A 74 -16.06 5.91 24.12
N GLN A 75 -16.97 6.25 23.21
CA GLN A 75 -18.17 7.06 23.52
C GLN A 75 -19.21 6.32 24.38
N LYS A 76 -19.31 4.99 24.29
CA LYS A 76 -20.24 4.21 25.12
C LYS A 76 -19.81 4.15 26.58
N ASN A 77 -18.50 4.16 26.87
CA ASN A 77 -17.96 4.07 28.23
C ASN A 77 -17.97 5.40 29.00
N HIS A 78 -18.20 6.54 28.35
CA HIS A 78 -18.31 7.86 29.01
C HIS A 78 -19.75 8.27 29.34
N LYS A 79 -20.76 7.44 29.02
CA LYS A 79 -22.18 7.70 29.30
C LYS A 79 -22.75 6.86 30.46
N ASN A 80 -21.90 6.10 31.16
CA ASN A 80 -22.27 5.29 32.32
C ASN A 80 -21.61 5.83 33.58
#